data_AF-A0A1J1JBQ9-F1
#
_entry.id   AF-A0A1J1JBQ9-F1
#
_cell.length_a   1.000
_cell.length_b   1.000
_cell.length_c   1.000
_cell.angle_alpha   90.00
_cell.angle_beta   90.00
_cell.angle_gamma   90.00
#
_symmetry.space_group_name_H-M   'P 1'
#
loop_
_entity.id
_entity.type
_entity.pdbx_description
1 polymer ?
#
loop_
_entity_poly.entity_id
_entity_poly.type
_entity_poly.pdbx_seq_one_letter_code
_entity_poly.pdbx_strand_id
1 'polypeptide(L)'
;MDRLIVKILQTGDQVLNVSYIGEEIHIVIRKSNEEVCVYSVSRNQKGQPKLSKTPAITITQGDGEVEARATDANGQEVLSITA
;
A
#
# COMPACT_ATOMS: atom_id res chain seq x y z
N MET A 1 -11.33 -27.26 -2.39
CA MET A 1 -10.59 -26.00 -2.17
C MET A 1 -11.04 -25.42 -0.86
N ASP A 2 -10.16 -25.32 0.13
CA ASP A 2 -10.51 -24.72 1.42
C ASP A 2 -10.78 -23.22 1.25
N ARG A 3 -11.91 -22.77 1.78
CA ARG A 3 -12.31 -21.37 1.75
C ARG A 3 -11.42 -20.57 2.71
N LEU A 4 -10.54 -19.73 2.18
CA LEU A 4 -9.74 -18.80 2.98
C LEU A 4 -10.51 -17.49 3.18
N ILE A 5 -10.73 -17.10 4.43
CA ILE A 5 -11.39 -15.84 4.79
C ILE A 5 -10.37 -14.95 5.49
N VAL A 6 -10.13 -13.76 4.93
CA VAL A 6 -9.19 -12.76 5.46
C VAL A 6 -9.99 -11.50 5.80
N LYS A 7 -9.95 -11.08 7.07
CA LYS A 7 -10.69 -9.90 7.58
C LYS A 7 -9.71 -8.73 7.80
N ILE A 8 -9.47 -7.95 6.75
CA ILE A 8 -8.47 -6.86 6.73
C ILE A 8 -9.06 -5.46 6.56
N LEU A 9 -10.36 -5.36 6.34
CA LEU A 9 -11.07 -4.10 6.15
C LEU A 9 -11.62 -3.58 7.48
N GLN A 10 -11.46 -2.28 7.69
CA GLN A 10 -12.12 -1.50 8.73
C GLN A 10 -13.24 -0.64 8.13
N THR A 11 -14.11 -0.08 8.98
CA THR A 11 -15.15 0.85 8.53
C THR A 11 -14.51 2.06 7.83
N GLY A 12 -14.96 2.37 6.62
CA GLY A 12 -14.43 3.46 5.81
C GLY A 12 -13.29 3.05 4.86
N ASP A 13 -12.77 1.83 4.97
CA ASP A 13 -11.82 1.30 3.99
C ASP A 13 -12.50 1.00 2.66
N GLN A 14 -11.77 1.19 1.57
CA GLN A 14 -12.19 0.83 0.22
C GLN A 14 -11.18 -0.13 -0.42
N VAL A 15 -11.66 -1.25 -0.96
CA VAL A 15 -10.87 -2.11 -1.84
C VAL A 15 -10.75 -1.44 -3.20
N LEU A 16 -9.53 -1.14 -3.63
CA LEU A 16 -9.24 -0.55 -4.93
C LEU A 16 -8.98 -1.60 -6.00
N ASN A 17 -8.29 -2.68 -5.64
CA ASN A 17 -7.93 -3.74 -6.59
C ASN A 17 -7.71 -5.07 -5.87
N VAL A 18 -8.02 -6.17 -6.56
CA VAL A 18 -7.65 -7.54 -6.16
C VAL A 18 -7.01 -8.22 -7.37
N SER A 19 -5.76 -8.66 -7.22
CA SER A 19 -5.02 -9.31 -8.29
C SER A 19 -4.30 -10.55 -7.80
N TYR A 20 -3.94 -11.42 -8.74
CA TYR A 20 -3.11 -12.60 -8.49
C TYR A 20 -1.74 -12.36 -9.11
N ILE A 21 -0.68 -12.56 -8.33
CA ILE A 21 0.70 -12.54 -8.79
C ILE A 21 1.34 -13.86 -8.37
N GLY A 22 1.53 -14.76 -9.34
CA GLY A 22 1.89 -16.15 -9.05
C GLY A 22 0.79 -16.82 -8.20
N GLU A 23 1.18 -17.39 -7.07
CA GLU A 23 0.26 -18.03 -6.12
C GLU A 23 -0.27 -17.08 -5.04
N GLU A 24 0.12 -15.80 -5.06
CA GLU A 24 -0.26 -14.82 -4.05
C GLU A 24 -1.44 -13.95 -4.49
N ILE A 25 -2.35 -13.69 -3.55
CA ILE A 25 -3.46 -12.74 -3.73
C ILE A 25 -3.02 -11.39 -3.20
N HIS A 26 -3.01 -10.37 -4.05
CA HIS A 26 -2.71 -9.00 -3.69
C HIS A 26 -4.01 -8.20 -3.60
N ILE A 27 -4.20 -7.50 -2.48
CA ILE A 27 -5.39 -6.72 -2.18
C ILE A 27 -4.95 -5.30 -1.86
N VAL A 28 -5.32 -4.35 -2.73
CA VAL A 28 -5.01 -2.93 -2.56
C VAL A 28 -6.19 -2.27 -1.85
N ILE A 29 -5.91 -1.63 -0.71
CA ILE A 29 -6.91 -0.99 0.13
C ILE A 29 -6.53 0.47 0.33
N ARG A 30 -7.49 1.37 0.07
CA ARG A 30 -7.45 2.76 0.51
C ARG A 30 -8.10 2.87 1.88
N LYS A 31 -7.40 3.50 2.81
CA LYS A 31 -7.82 3.79 4.18
C LYS A 31 -8.58 5.12 4.23
N SER A 32 -9.29 5.35 5.33
CA SER A 32 -10.07 6.58 5.55
C SER A 32 -9.22 7.86 5.63
N ASN A 33 -7.92 7.74 5.88
CA ASN A 33 -6.95 8.83 5.86
C ASN A 33 -6.26 8.98 4.49
N GLU A 34 -6.83 8.42 3.42
CA GLU A 34 -6.30 8.37 2.05
C GLU A 34 -4.98 7.59 1.88
N GLU A 35 -4.45 6.96 2.93
CA GLU A 35 -3.32 6.04 2.79
C GLU A 35 -3.72 4.81 1.98
N VAL A 36 -2.82 4.35 1.11
CA VAL A 36 -2.98 3.11 0.36
C VAL A 36 -2.03 2.05 0.89
N CYS A 37 -2.56 0.88 1.18
CA CYS A 37 -1.82 -0.29 1.62
C CYS A 37 -2.05 -1.46 0.67
N VAL A 38 -1.04 -2.31 0.50
CA VAL A 38 -1.18 -3.59 -0.20
C VAL A 38 -1.05 -4.73 0.80
N TYR A 39 -2.04 -5.61 0.82
CA TYR A 39 -1.96 -6.88 1.53
C TYR A 39 -1.64 -7.99 0.54
N SER A 40 -0.67 -8.84 0.85
CA SER A 40 -0.45 -10.08 0.12
C SER A 40 -0.85 -11.28 0.97
N VAL A 41 -1.64 -12.18 0.38
CA VAL A 41 -2.09 -13.42 0.99
C VAL A 41 -1.42 -14.57 0.25
N SER A 42 -0.64 -15.36 0.98
CA SER A 42 0.06 -16.52 0.44
C SER A 42 -0.03 -17.71 1.39
N ARG A 43 0.58 -18.84 1.04
CA ARG A 43 0.77 -19.98 1.95
C ARG A 43 2.25 -20.17 2.21
N ASN A 44 2.61 -20.48 3.44
CA ASN A 44 3.98 -20.86 3.76
C ASN A 44 4.29 -22.30 3.28
N GLN A 45 5.53 -22.76 3.46
CA GLN A 45 5.96 -24.11 3.07
C GLN A 45 5.16 -25.25 3.74
N LYS A 46 4.46 -24.97 4.85
CA LYS A 46 3.57 -25.92 5.53
C LYS A 46 2.11 -25.83 5.05
N GLY A 47 1.85 -25.05 4.00
CA GLY A 47 0.51 -24.81 3.46
C GLY A 47 -0.36 -23.87 4.31
N GLN A 48 0.18 -23.26 5.37
CA GLN A 48 -0.61 -22.39 6.26
C GLN A 48 -0.74 -20.98 5.64
N PRO A 49 -1.93 -20.37 5.70
CA PRO A 49 -2.12 -19.00 5.22
C PRO A 49 -1.19 -18.01 5.94
N LYS A 50 -0.59 -17.11 5.17
CA LYS A 50 0.23 -16.00 5.63
C LYS A 50 -0.34 -14.71 5.05
N LEU A 51 -0.40 -13.69 5.88
CA LEU A 51 -0.77 -12.33 5.50
C LEU A 51 0.43 -11.42 5.69
N SER A 52 0.79 -10.68 4.65
CA SER A 52 1.80 -9.62 4.72
C SER A 52 1.16 -8.28 4.34
N LYS A 53 1.66 -7.19 4.92
CA LYS A 53 1.21 -5.83 4.63
C LYS A 53 2.42 -4.99 4.24
N THR A 54 2.36 -4.29 3.11
CA THR A 54 3.38 -3.29 2.76
C THR A 54 3.26 -2.06 3.67
N PRO A 55 4.34 -1.28 3.85
CA PRO A 55 4.21 0.07 4.38
C PRO A 55 3.14 0.85 3.60
N ALA A 56 2.39 1.70 4.31
CA ALA A 56 1.41 2.56 3.68
C ALA A 56 2.13 3.58 2.79
N ILE A 57 1.56 3.86 1.62
CA ILE A 57 1.97 4.97 0.77
C ILE A 57 0.84 6.00 0.75
N THR A 58 1.19 7.28 0.76
CA THR A 58 0.22 8.36 0.58
C THR A 58 0.14 8.70 -0.90
N ILE A 59 -1.07 8.71 -1.46
CA ILE A 59 -1.30 9.20 -2.82
C ILE A 59 -1.74 10.66 -2.73
N THR A 60 -0.98 11.55 -3.34
CA THR A 60 -1.33 12.98 -3.48
C THR A 60 -1.84 13.26 -4.89
N GLN A 61 -2.73 14.25 -5.04
CA GLN A 61 -3.15 14.77 -6.34
C GLN A 61 -2.31 15.99 -6.67
N GLY A 62 -1.78 16.05 -7.89
CA GLY A 62 -1.05 17.23 -8.37
C GLY A 62 -1.35 17.47 -9.84
N ASP A 63 -1.81 18.68 -10.17
CA ASP A 63 -1.95 19.15 -11.55
C ASP A 63 -0.58 19.66 -12.03
N GLY A 64 0.32 18.75 -12.39
CA GLY A 64 1.69 19.12 -12.81
C GLY A 64 2.66 19.43 -11.67
N GLU A 65 2.38 18.97 -10.46
CA GLU A 65 3.27 19.15 -9.30
C GLU A 65 4.64 18.48 -9.53
N VAL A 66 5.70 19.26 -9.33
CA VAL A 66 7.07 18.76 -9.29
C VAL A 66 7.48 18.64 -7.83
N GLU A 67 7.62 17.40 -7.34
CA GLU A 67 8.25 17.13 -6.05
C GLU A 67 9.76 17.05 -6.25
N ALA A 68 10.49 18.03 -5.72
CA ALA A 68 11.95 17.99 -5.65
C ALA A 68 12.39 17.68 -4.22
N ARG A 69 13.07 16.55 -4.06
CA ARG A 69 13.79 16.20 -2.82
C ARG A 69 15.25 16.52 -3.01
N ALA A 70 15.75 17.48 -2.23
CA ALA A 70 17.16 17.83 -2.19
C ALA A 70 17.68 17.77 -0.75
N THR A 71 18.98 17.52 -0.60
CA THR A 71 19.65 17.69 0.68
C THR A 71 20.43 18.99 0.63
N ASP A 72 20.26 19.87 1.61
CA ASP A 72 21.02 21.11 1.69
C ASP A 72 22.48 20.87 2.10
N ALA A 73 23.27 21.95 2.12
CA ALA A 73 24.69 21.87 2.50
C ALA A 73 24.92 21.41 3.95
N ASN A 74 23.89 21.40 4.80
CA ASN A 74 23.95 20.94 6.19
C ASN A 74 23.45 19.50 6.36
N GLY A 75 23.08 18.81 5.27
CA GLY A 75 22.53 17.46 5.35
C GLY A 75 21.03 17.42 5.67
N GLN A 76 20.34 18.57 5.68
CA GLN A 76 18.91 18.62 5.97
C GLN A 76 18.11 18.32 4.70
N GLU A 77 17.10 17.44 4.81
CA GLU A 77 16.18 17.18 3.70
C GLU A 77 15.30 18.41 3.48
N VAL A 78 15.37 18.95 2.26
CA VAL A 78 14.56 20.06 1.78
C VAL A 78 13.55 19.51 0.80
N LEU A 79 12.27 19.67 1.15
CA LEU A 79 11.15 19.36 0.29
C LEU A 79 10.65 20.65 -0.35
N SER A 80 10.70 20.71 -1.68
CA SER A 80 10.07 21.78 -2.45
C SER A 80 8.91 21.20 -3.25
N ILE A 81 7.72 21.73 -3.02
CA ILE A 81 6.50 21.40 -3.76
C ILE A 81 6.08 22.69 -4.46
N THR A 82 5.99 22.65 -5.79
CA THR A 82 5.47 23.76 -6.59
C THR A 82 4.21 23.30 -7.31
N ALA A 83 3.18 24.13 -7.32
CA ALA A 83 1.91 23.94 -8.01
C ALA A 83 1.66 25.11 -8.98
#